data_AF-A0A1Q7MM35-F1
#
_entry.id   AF-A0A1Q7MM35-F1
#
_cell.length_a   1.000
_cell.length_b   1.000
_cell.length_c   1.000
_cell.angle_alpha   90.00
_cell.angle_beta   90.00
_cell.angle_gamma   90.00
#
_symmetry.space_group_name_H-M   'P 1'
#
loop_
_entity.id
_entity.type
_entity.pdbx_description
1 polymer ?
#
loop_
_entity_poly.entity_id
_entity_poly.type
_entity_poly.pdbx_seq_one_letter_code
_entity_poly.pdbx_strand_id
1 'polypeptide(L)'
;MEWAFSKGDTDFFRAVLDTRPSLLLRIHSVCMLADMKDERAVPALCETLRRDPSPLVRHEAAFALGQLEFKSSVPFLLEAMAADESVLVRHESAVALGSIGEETARSGLIDRLRDPDEDVRLSAEVALADLDFLERLKTRTTRR
;
A
#
# COMPACT_ATOMS: atom_id res chain seq x y z
N MET A 1 21.94 -6.42 5.48
CA MET A 1 20.86 -5.73 4.74
C MET A 1 21.43 -4.99 3.52
N GLU A 2 22.43 -4.11 3.66
CA GLU A 2 23.04 -3.39 2.52
C GLU A 2 23.53 -4.29 1.37
N TRP A 3 24.20 -5.40 1.68
CA TRP A 3 24.62 -6.36 0.66
C TRP A 3 23.42 -6.95 -0.11
N ALA A 4 22.39 -7.41 0.59
CA ALA A 4 21.18 -7.99 -0.01
C ALA A 4 20.42 -6.96 -0.86
N PHE A 5 20.32 -5.72 -0.37
CA PHE A 5 19.77 -4.59 -1.12
C PHE A 5 20.53 -4.36 -2.43
N SER A 6 21.87 -4.28 -2.37
CA SER A 6 22.72 -4.08 -3.56
C SER A 6 22.59 -5.19 -4.62
N LYS A 7 22.09 -6.36 -4.22
CA LYS A 7 21.88 -7.52 -5.09
C LYS A 7 20.45 -7.67 -5.58
N GLY A 8 19.53 -6.80 -5.15
CA GLY A 8 18.12 -6.96 -5.52
C GLY A 8 17.49 -8.21 -4.89
N ASP A 9 18.00 -8.66 -3.74
CA ASP A 9 17.59 -9.92 -3.08
C ASP A 9 16.31 -9.71 -2.25
N THR A 10 15.16 -9.78 -2.92
CA THR A 10 13.85 -9.64 -2.27
C THR A 10 13.54 -10.81 -1.33
N ASP A 11 14.10 -11.99 -1.59
CA ASP A 11 13.91 -13.19 -0.78
C ASP A 11 14.55 -13.03 0.60
N PHE A 12 15.71 -12.37 0.69
CA PHE A 12 16.34 -12.03 1.97
C PHE A 12 15.40 -11.19 2.85
N PHE A 13 14.83 -10.10 2.31
CA PHE A 13 13.95 -9.22 3.09
C PHE A 13 12.62 -9.90 3.44
N ARG A 14 12.08 -10.72 2.53
CA ARG A 14 10.93 -11.59 2.86
C ARG A 14 11.25 -12.50 4.04
N ALA A 15 12.41 -13.16 4.04
CA ALA A 15 12.82 -14.02 5.15
C ALA A 15 12.97 -13.24 6.47
N VAL A 16 13.44 -11.98 6.43
CA VAL A 16 13.47 -11.11 7.62
C VAL A 16 12.05 -10.83 8.12
N LEU A 17 11.07 -10.63 7.25
CA LEU A 17 9.67 -10.43 7.64
C LEU A 17 9.06 -11.72 8.25
N ASP A 18 9.32 -12.87 7.62
CA ASP A 18 8.79 -14.18 8.04
C ASP A 18 9.34 -14.64 9.39
N THR A 19 10.62 -14.38 9.67
CA THR A 19 11.27 -14.73 10.94
C THR A 19 10.82 -13.86 12.11
N ARG A 20 10.02 -12.83 11.83
CA ARG A 20 9.43 -11.88 12.79
C ARG A 20 10.41 -11.41 13.89
N PRO A 21 11.56 -10.83 13.53
CA PRO A 21 12.49 -10.24 14.48
C PRO A 21 11.90 -8.96 15.08
N SER A 22 12.76 -8.11 15.66
CA SER A 22 12.34 -6.84 16.25
C SER A 22 11.54 -5.97 15.26
N LEU A 23 10.63 -5.15 15.81
CA LEU A 23 9.82 -4.19 15.06
C LEU A 23 10.68 -3.37 14.07
N LEU A 24 11.82 -2.87 14.55
CA LEU A 24 12.75 -2.07 13.77
C LEU A 24 13.26 -2.80 12.52
N LEU A 25 13.62 -4.08 12.65
CA LEU A 25 14.14 -4.86 11.52
C LEU A 25 13.05 -5.16 10.49
N ARG A 26 11.80 -5.32 10.91
CA ARG A 26 10.66 -5.51 10.01
C ARG A 26 10.35 -4.24 9.24
N ILE A 27 10.23 -3.09 9.93
CA ILE A 27 10.05 -1.78 9.29
C ILE A 27 11.19 -1.52 8.29
N HIS A 28 12.44 -1.71 8.72
CA HIS A 28 13.58 -1.51 7.83
C HIS A 28 13.54 -2.43 6.61
N SER A 29 13.08 -3.68 6.76
CA SER A 29 12.91 -4.60 5.62
C SER A 29 11.82 -4.15 4.66
N VAL A 30 10.70 -3.62 5.17
CA VAL A 30 9.65 -3.02 4.34
C VAL A 30 10.20 -1.83 3.54
N CYS A 31 10.91 -0.91 4.18
CA CYS A 31 11.51 0.24 3.48
C CYS A 31 12.50 -0.21 2.39
N MET A 32 13.36 -1.19 2.70
CA MET A 32 14.30 -1.73 1.70
C MET A 32 13.57 -2.35 0.51
N LEU A 33 12.48 -3.08 0.74
CA LEU A 33 11.65 -3.64 -0.34
C LEU A 33 11.00 -2.55 -1.20
N ALA A 34 10.57 -1.42 -0.61
CA ALA A 34 10.04 -0.27 -1.33
C ALA A 34 11.13 0.41 -2.18
N ASP A 35 12.30 0.66 -1.59
CA ASP A 35 13.44 1.33 -2.23
C ASP A 35 14.01 0.57 -3.44
N MET A 36 13.79 -0.75 -3.49
CA MET A 36 14.18 -1.59 -4.64
C MET A 36 13.35 -1.29 -5.89
N LYS A 37 12.15 -0.71 -5.76
CA LYS A 37 11.25 -0.36 -6.87
C LYS A 37 10.97 -1.53 -7.83
N ASP A 38 10.80 -2.72 -7.26
CA ASP A 38 10.68 -3.97 -8.01
C ASP A 38 9.36 -4.67 -7.67
N GLU A 39 8.58 -5.06 -8.69
CA GLU A 39 7.30 -5.75 -8.50
C GLU A 39 7.47 -7.09 -7.76
N ARG A 40 8.65 -7.70 -7.79
CA ARG A 40 8.98 -8.91 -7.01
C ARG A 40 8.86 -8.70 -5.50
N ALA A 41 8.85 -7.46 -5.02
CA ALA A 41 8.64 -7.12 -3.61
C ALA A 41 7.16 -7.15 -3.21
N VAL A 42 6.23 -6.95 -4.15
CA VAL A 42 4.79 -6.80 -3.88
C VAL A 42 4.21 -7.97 -3.08
N PRO A 43 4.48 -9.26 -3.41
CA PRO A 43 3.94 -10.37 -2.65
C PRO A 43 4.34 -10.35 -1.16
N ALA A 44 5.59 -9.99 -0.85
CA ALA A 44 6.07 -9.92 0.53
C ALA A 44 5.44 -8.75 1.30
N LEU A 45 5.28 -7.59 0.65
CA LEU A 45 4.63 -6.42 1.23
C LEU A 45 3.12 -6.67 1.46
N CYS A 46 2.43 -7.28 0.50
CA CYS A 46 1.02 -7.66 0.63
C CYS A 46 0.78 -8.66 1.76
N GLU A 47 1.67 -9.64 1.93
CA GLU A 47 1.60 -10.59 3.04
C GLU A 47 1.87 -9.92 4.38
N THR A 48 2.83 -9.00 4.44
CA THR A 48 3.13 -8.18 5.62
C THR A 48 1.93 -7.33 6.02
N LEU A 49 1.30 -6.65 5.06
CA LEU A 49 0.08 -5.87 5.25
C LEU A 49 -1.05 -6.72 5.83
N ARG A 50 -1.18 -8.00 5.46
CA ARG A 50 -2.25 -8.86 5.99
C ARG A 50 -1.94 -9.44 7.35
N ARG A 51 -0.69 -9.81 7.62
CA ARG A 51 -0.34 -10.75 8.69
C ARG A 51 0.62 -10.24 9.75
N ASP A 52 1.23 -9.07 9.59
CA ASP A 52 2.11 -8.56 10.64
C ASP A 52 1.32 -8.20 11.90
N PRO A 53 1.75 -8.67 13.09
CA PRO A 53 1.04 -8.38 14.34
C PRO A 53 1.08 -6.89 14.72
N SER A 54 2.02 -6.11 14.19
CA SER A 54 2.15 -4.70 14.50
C SER A 54 1.39 -3.85 13.48
N PRO A 55 0.42 -3.02 13.91
CA PRO A 55 -0.26 -2.11 12.99
C PRO A 55 0.70 -1.09 12.36
N LEU A 56 1.82 -0.76 13.02
CA LEU A 56 2.85 0.11 12.45
C LEU A 56 3.57 -0.53 11.26
N VAL A 57 3.83 -1.85 11.31
CA VAL A 57 4.47 -2.55 10.19
C VAL A 57 3.48 -2.74 9.04
N ARG A 58 2.21 -3.03 9.36
CA ARG A 58 1.15 -3.11 8.35
C ARG A 58 0.93 -1.76 7.65
N HIS A 59 0.91 -0.67 8.41
CA HIS A 59 0.89 0.69 7.89
C HIS A 59 2.07 0.94 6.94
N GLU A 60 3.30 0.66 7.38
CA GLU A 60 4.49 0.84 6.54
C GLU A 60 4.41 0.00 5.25
N ALA A 61 3.84 -1.21 5.32
CA ALA A 61 3.63 -2.06 4.15
C ALA A 61 2.59 -1.44 3.19
N ALA A 62 1.50 -0.87 3.68
CA ALA A 62 0.53 -0.14 2.85
C ALA A 62 1.18 1.08 2.17
N PHE A 63 1.94 1.87 2.94
CA PHE A 63 2.68 3.03 2.42
C PHE A 63 3.66 2.61 1.31
N ALA A 64 4.47 1.57 1.56
CA ALA A 64 5.41 1.01 0.58
C ALA A 64 4.70 0.54 -0.71
N LEU A 65 3.55 -0.13 -0.60
CA LEU A 65 2.77 -0.56 -1.76
C LEU A 65 2.24 0.64 -2.57
N GLY A 66 1.81 1.71 -1.88
CA GLY A 66 1.44 2.98 -2.51
C GLY A 66 2.58 3.62 -3.29
N GLN A 67 3.80 3.64 -2.72
CA GLN A 67 5.00 4.16 -3.39
C GLN A 67 5.43 3.35 -4.61
N LEU A 68 5.19 2.03 -4.60
CA LEU A 68 5.54 1.16 -5.71
C LEU A 68 4.55 1.24 -6.88
N GLU A 69 3.31 1.68 -6.63
CA GLU A 69 2.25 1.89 -7.63
C GLU A 69 1.87 0.64 -8.47
N PHE A 70 2.29 -0.57 -8.05
CA PHE A 70 1.94 -1.80 -8.76
C PHE A 70 0.49 -2.20 -8.49
N LYS A 71 -0.30 -2.29 -9.57
CA LYS A 71 -1.72 -2.66 -9.57
C LYS A 71 -2.02 -4.01 -8.93
N SER A 72 -1.04 -4.91 -8.93
CA SER A 72 -1.12 -6.24 -8.30
C SER A 72 -1.40 -6.18 -6.79
N SER A 73 -1.13 -5.04 -6.14
CA SER A 73 -1.41 -4.80 -4.72
C SER A 73 -2.82 -4.32 -4.40
N VAL A 74 -3.59 -3.83 -5.38
CA VAL A 74 -4.91 -3.19 -5.18
C VAL A 74 -5.89 -4.07 -4.40
N PRO A 75 -6.04 -5.39 -4.69
CA PRO A 75 -6.97 -6.23 -3.92
C PRO A 75 -6.62 -6.32 -2.43
N PHE A 76 -5.34 -6.27 -2.09
CA PHE A 76 -4.84 -6.38 -0.71
C PHE A 76 -5.03 -5.06 0.05
N LEU A 77 -4.81 -3.94 -0.61
CA LEU A 77 -5.08 -2.62 -0.05
C LEU A 77 -6.58 -2.39 0.16
N LEU A 78 -7.42 -2.86 -0.76
CA LEU A 78 -8.88 -2.85 -0.58
C LEU A 78 -9.32 -3.68 0.63
N GLU A 79 -8.74 -4.87 0.82
CA GLU A 79 -8.99 -5.73 1.99
C GLU A 79 -8.60 -5.01 3.29
N ALA A 80 -7.39 -4.44 3.37
CA ALA A 80 -6.89 -3.76 4.56
C ALA A 80 -7.68 -2.48 4.87
N MET A 81 -7.94 -1.65 3.87
CA MET A 81 -8.82 -0.48 3.99
C MET A 81 -10.23 -0.86 4.48
N ALA A 82 -10.74 -2.02 4.04
CA ALA A 82 -12.07 -2.47 4.40
C ALA A 82 -12.18 -2.97 5.84
N ALA A 83 -11.16 -3.71 6.31
CA ALA A 83 -11.29 -4.61 7.46
C ALA A 83 -10.18 -4.52 8.52
N ASP A 84 -9.10 -3.75 8.31
CA ASP A 84 -8.04 -3.65 9.34
C ASP A 84 -8.58 -2.93 10.60
N GLU A 85 -8.29 -3.52 11.76
CA GLU A 85 -8.67 -2.99 13.07
C GLU A 85 -8.05 -1.61 13.34
N SER A 86 -6.86 -1.36 12.79
CA SER A 86 -6.10 -0.14 13.00
C SER A 86 -6.54 0.94 12.02
N VAL A 87 -6.98 2.08 12.57
CA VAL A 87 -7.26 3.31 11.81
C VAL A 87 -6.08 3.69 10.93
N LEU A 88 -4.84 3.59 11.45
CA LEU A 88 -3.63 3.94 10.72
C LEU A 88 -3.49 3.11 9.44
N VAL A 89 -3.77 1.80 9.51
CA VAL A 89 -3.65 0.92 8.36
C VAL A 89 -4.76 1.18 7.35
N ARG A 90 -6.00 1.41 7.82
CA ARG A 90 -7.13 1.74 6.92
C ARG A 90 -6.90 3.06 6.17
N HIS A 91 -6.45 4.08 6.90
CA HIS A 91 -6.10 5.40 6.36
C HIS A 91 -5.02 5.26 5.28
N GLU A 92 -3.89 4.63 5.61
CA GLU A 92 -2.75 4.50 4.70
C GLU A 92 -3.11 3.64 3.47
N SER A 93 -3.96 2.62 3.65
CA SER A 93 -4.43 1.81 2.53
C SER A 93 -5.30 2.62 1.56
N ALA A 94 -6.12 3.56 2.05
CA ALA A 94 -6.88 4.46 1.20
C ALA A 94 -5.97 5.43 0.44
N VAL A 95 -4.93 5.98 1.09
CA VAL A 95 -3.92 6.83 0.44
C VAL A 95 -3.20 6.06 -0.66
N ALA A 96 -2.71 4.86 -0.38
CA ALA A 96 -2.00 4.01 -1.33
C ALA A 96 -2.85 3.68 -2.58
N LEU A 97 -4.15 3.44 -2.40
CA LEU A 97 -5.09 3.21 -3.52
C LEU A 97 -5.23 4.45 -4.41
N GLY A 98 -5.23 5.65 -3.83
CA GLY A 98 -5.18 6.91 -4.56
C GLY A 98 -3.89 7.06 -5.37
N SER A 99 -2.74 6.78 -4.75
CA SER A 99 -1.43 6.83 -5.42
C SER A 99 -1.33 5.85 -6.60
N ILE A 100 -1.82 4.61 -6.43
CA ILE A 100 -1.84 3.60 -7.50
C ILE A 100 -2.76 4.03 -8.66
N GLY A 101 -3.83 4.75 -8.37
CA GLY A 101 -4.66 5.36 -9.42
C GLY A 101 -5.54 4.37 -10.18
N GLU A 102 -5.78 3.17 -9.64
CA GLU A 102 -6.58 2.15 -10.30
C GLU A 102 -8.08 2.33 -10.06
N GLU A 103 -8.81 2.52 -11.15
CA GLU A 103 -10.26 2.76 -11.14
C GLU A 103 -11.06 1.64 -10.44
N THR A 104 -10.54 0.41 -10.42
CA THR A 104 -11.16 -0.71 -9.69
C THR A 104 -11.27 -0.47 -8.18
N ALA A 105 -10.48 0.46 -7.61
CA ALA A 105 -10.55 0.83 -6.21
C ALA A 105 -11.72 1.76 -5.87
N ARG A 106 -12.32 2.44 -6.86
CA ARG A 106 -13.32 3.51 -6.66
C ARG A 106 -14.48 3.09 -5.75
N SER A 107 -15.06 1.92 -6.00
CA SER A 107 -16.22 1.47 -5.20
C SER A 107 -15.86 1.32 -3.72
N GLY A 108 -14.69 0.73 -3.42
CA GLY A 108 -14.23 0.57 -2.04
C GLY A 108 -13.94 1.91 -1.36
N LEU A 109 -13.37 2.87 -2.10
CA LEU A 109 -13.11 4.22 -1.61
C LEU A 109 -14.43 4.97 -1.29
N ILE A 110 -15.46 4.83 -2.14
CA ILE A 110 -16.79 5.41 -1.88
C ILE A 110 -17.37 4.86 -0.56
N ASP A 111 -17.22 3.56 -0.31
CA ASP A 111 -17.69 2.94 0.93
C ASP A 111 -16.97 3.52 2.16
N ARG A 112 -15.70 3.92 2.03
CA ARG A 112 -14.92 4.54 3.11
C ARG A 112 -15.28 5.99 3.42
N LEU A 113 -16.06 6.67 2.59
CA LEU A 113 -16.63 7.98 2.94
C LEU A 113 -17.57 7.93 4.16
N ARG A 114 -17.93 6.72 4.61
CA ARG A 114 -18.74 6.47 5.81
C ARG A 114 -17.95 5.75 6.92
N ASP A 115 -16.62 5.67 6.83
CA ASP A 115 -15.81 5.11 7.92
C ASP A 115 -16.07 5.91 9.21
N PRO A 116 -16.15 5.26 10.39
CA PRO A 116 -16.32 5.97 11.66
C PRO A 116 -15.20 6.98 11.93
N ASP A 117 -13.99 6.69 11.43
CA ASP A 117 -12.83 7.53 11.63
C ASP A 117 -12.70 8.63 10.57
N GLU A 118 -12.38 9.85 10.99
CA GLU A 118 -12.29 11.02 10.11
C GLU A 118 -11.09 10.95 9.16
N ASP A 119 -9.94 10.46 9.62
CA ASP A 119 -8.73 10.40 8.81
C ASP A 119 -8.89 9.40 7.66
N VAL A 120 -9.65 8.33 7.87
CA VAL A 120 -9.98 7.36 6.82
C VAL A 120 -10.93 7.98 5.79
N ARG A 121 -11.94 8.74 6.23
CA ARG A 121 -12.87 9.43 5.32
C ARG A 121 -12.15 10.45 4.45
N LEU A 122 -11.28 11.27 5.04
CA LEU A 122 -10.49 12.27 4.33
C LEU A 122 -9.55 11.63 3.31
N SER A 123 -8.87 10.54 3.67
CA SER A 123 -8.02 9.83 2.71
C SER A 123 -8.80 9.23 1.55
N ALA A 124 -10.00 8.71 1.81
CA ALA A 124 -10.87 8.21 0.75
C ALA A 124 -11.34 9.33 -0.19
N GLU A 125 -11.66 10.50 0.35
CA GLU A 125 -12.03 11.68 -0.45
C GLU A 125 -10.87 12.14 -1.34
N VAL A 126 -9.66 12.24 -0.79
CA VAL A 126 -8.45 12.62 -1.55
C VAL A 126 -8.16 11.58 -2.64
N ALA A 127 -8.18 10.29 -2.31
CA ALA A 127 -7.93 9.23 -3.27
C ALA A 127 -8.97 9.23 -4.42
N LEU A 128 -10.24 9.51 -4.14
CA LEU A 128 -11.27 9.66 -5.18
C LEU A 128 -11.00 10.88 -6.08
N ALA A 129 -10.55 11.99 -5.51
CA ALA A 129 -10.16 13.16 -6.29
C ALA A 129 -8.96 12.87 -7.21
N ASP A 130 -8.00 12.07 -6.75
CA ASP A 130 -6.87 11.61 -7.56
C ASP A 130 -7.34 10.72 -8.72
N LEU A 131 -8.25 9.77 -8.48
CA LEU A 131 -8.83 8.95 -9.55
C LEU A 131 -9.55 9.80 -10.60
N ASP A 132 -10.37 10.77 -10.17
CA ASP A 132 -11.08 11.70 -11.07
C ASP A 132 -10.10 12.53 -11.89
N PHE A 133 -9.00 12.98 -11.28
CA PHE A 133 -7.96 13.71 -11.97
C PHE A 133 -7.29 12.84 -13.04
N LEU A 134 -6.92 11.60 -12.72
CA LEU A 134 -6.30 10.66 -13.65
C LEU A 134 -7.24 10.30 -14.83
N GLU A 135 -8.53 10.13 -14.57
CA GLU A 135 -9.53 9.89 -15.62
C GLU A 135 -9.62 11.10 -16.59
N ARG A 136 -9.66 12.32 -16.05
CA ARG A 136 -9.66 13.56 -16.86
C ARG A 136 -8.39 13.69 -17.69
N LEU A 137 -7.24 13.25 -17.20
CA LEU A 137 -6.00 13.24 -17.98
C LEU A 137 -6.09 12.25 -19.15
N LYS A 138 -6.53 11.01 -18.89
CA LYS A 138 -6.69 9.97 -19.93
C LYS A 138 -7.60 10.45 -21.07
N THR A 139 -8.78 10.99 -20.73
CA THR A 139 -9.75 11.48 -21.73
C THR A 139 -9.24 12.64 -22.59
N ARG A 140 -8.35 13.49 -22.06
CA ARG A 140 -7.72 14.58 -22.83
C ARG A 140 -6.65 14.08 -23.81
N THR A 141 -5.93 13.03 -23.43
CA THR A 141 -4.89 12.44 -24.29
C THR A 141 -5.44 11.58 -25.42
N THR A 142 -6.58 10.90 -25.24
CA THR A 142 -7.18 10.04 -26.28
C THR A 142 -7.95 10.80 -27.35
N ARG A 143 -8.26 12.09 -27.12
CA ARG A 143 -9.01 12.95 -28.06
C ARG A 143 -8.11 13.77 -29.00
N ARG A 144 -6.80 13.49 -29.05
CA ARG A 144 -5.83 14.06 -30.01
C ARG A 144 -5.35 12.99 -30.96
#